data_AF-A0A819SBG7-F1
#
_entry.id   AF-A0A819SBG7-F1
#
_cell.length_a   1.000
_cell.length_b   1.000
_cell.length_c   1.000
_cell.angle_alpha   90.00
_cell.angle_beta   90.00
_cell.angle_gamma   90.00
#
_symmetry.space_group_name_H-M   'P 1'
#
loop_
_entity.id
_entity.type
_entity.pdbx_description
1 polymer ?
#
loop_
_entity_poly.entity_id
_entity_poly.type
_entity_poly.pdbx_seq_one_letter_code
_entity_poly.pdbx_strand_id
1 'polypeptide(L)'
;MDDERIPDRTVIKLRDDPEPQNRTNLPLRLLLATNAVKSIIGLIITFIILAIPISMLVIGVCYHHRRYCPIEPRLSVFLIVFGSVGLAYLVLSFILSLIIMFANYTKSKGTFTSVIVLALFTLLIQLFLIAWIIVGCVWTFSIYNTVQYTDRHYYWRIYCNGILYFFTFVYLIVIMVLWFIQLLVRIILAIIYSRKEE
;
A
#
# COMPACT_ATOMS: atom_id res chain seq x y z
N MET A 1 23.30 -77.91 51.30
CA MET A 1 23.21 -76.70 52.14
C MET A 1 23.37 -75.47 51.25
N ASP A 2 22.62 -75.46 50.15
CA ASP A 2 21.46 -74.60 49.94
C ASP A 2 21.26 -73.50 50.98
N ASP A 3 21.35 -72.25 50.54
CA ASP A 3 20.39 -71.22 50.91
C ASP A 3 20.35 -70.14 49.81
N GLU A 4 19.27 -69.38 49.84
CA GLU A 4 18.38 -69.19 48.72
C GLU A 4 18.46 -67.79 48.10
N ARG A 5 18.01 -67.75 46.85
CA ARG A 5 17.91 -66.62 45.94
C ARG A 5 16.86 -65.60 46.41
N ILE A 6 17.19 -64.31 46.50
CA ILE A 6 16.20 -63.22 46.34
C ILE A 6 16.81 -62.10 45.47
N PRO A 7 16.31 -61.86 44.24
CA PRO A 7 16.69 -60.71 43.44
C PRO A 7 15.74 -59.55 43.75
N ASP A 8 16.25 -58.45 44.31
CA ASP A 8 15.41 -57.27 44.51
C ASP A 8 15.07 -56.62 43.17
N ARG A 9 13.77 -56.63 42.89
CA ARG A 9 13.13 -56.21 41.66
C ARG A 9 12.34 -54.95 41.98
N THR A 10 13.01 -53.85 42.30
CA THR A 10 12.38 -52.53 42.30
C THR A 10 12.60 -51.87 40.94
N VAL A 11 11.70 -52.25 40.03
CA VAL A 11 11.39 -51.52 38.81
C VAL A 11 10.88 -50.14 39.21
N ILE A 12 11.78 -49.15 39.29
CA ILE A 12 11.36 -47.76 39.12
C ILE A 12 11.54 -47.43 37.65
N LYS A 13 10.51 -47.77 36.89
CA LYS A 13 10.25 -47.24 35.56
C LYS A 13 9.89 -45.76 35.77
N LEU A 14 10.89 -44.90 35.97
CA LEU A 14 10.73 -43.46 35.86
C LEU A 14 10.41 -43.18 34.39
N ARG A 15 9.09 -43.11 34.16
CA ARG A 15 8.40 -42.18 33.27
C ARG A 15 9.32 -41.57 32.21
N ASP A 16 9.07 -41.97 30.96
CA ASP A 16 9.38 -41.18 29.78
C ASP A 16 9.12 -39.71 30.07
N ASP A 17 10.19 -38.92 30.22
CA ASP A 17 10.12 -37.49 29.93
C ASP A 17 10.46 -37.37 28.43
N PRO A 18 9.46 -37.23 27.55
CA PRO A 18 9.77 -36.66 26.27
C PRO A 18 10.16 -35.20 26.53
N GLU A 19 11.30 -34.82 25.95
CA GLU A 19 11.47 -33.53 25.28
C GLU A 19 12.25 -32.41 25.99
N PRO A 20 13.50 -32.18 25.54
CA PRO A 20 14.12 -30.86 25.52
C PRO A 20 14.06 -30.21 24.11
N GLN A 21 13.24 -30.71 23.17
CA GLN A 21 13.12 -30.17 21.81
C GLN A 21 12.29 -28.85 21.75
N ASN A 22 11.47 -28.56 22.76
CA ASN A 22 10.50 -27.46 22.71
C ASN A 22 11.07 -26.06 23.06
N ARG A 23 12.23 -25.96 23.75
CA ARG A 23 12.81 -24.65 24.14
C ARG A 23 13.52 -23.90 23.00
N THR A 24 14.11 -24.60 22.05
CA THR A 24 14.83 -23.97 20.91
C THR A 24 13.89 -23.39 19.86
N ASN A 25 12.63 -23.83 19.85
CA ASN A 25 11.61 -23.39 18.90
C ASN A 25 10.80 -22.16 19.37
N LEU A 26 10.91 -21.75 20.64
CA LEU A 26 10.14 -20.64 21.19
C LEU A 26 10.47 -19.26 20.55
N PRO A 27 11.75 -18.83 20.45
CA PRO A 27 12.06 -17.57 19.76
C PRO A 27 11.80 -17.66 18.26
N LEU A 28 11.97 -18.84 17.65
CA LEU A 28 11.70 -19.05 16.22
C LEU A 28 10.19 -18.97 15.90
N ARG A 29 9.32 -19.56 16.71
CA ARG A 29 7.86 -19.47 16.57
C ARG A 29 7.36 -18.05 16.77
N LEU A 30 7.94 -17.29 17.71
CA LEU A 30 7.60 -15.88 17.92
C LEU A 30 8.03 -15.02 16.71
N LEU A 31 9.20 -15.28 16.13
CA LEU A 31 9.68 -14.61 14.90
C LEU A 31 8.82 -14.95 13.68
N LEU A 32 8.43 -16.22 13.51
CA LEU A 32 7.52 -16.64 12.45
C LEU A 32 6.12 -16.03 12.62
N ALA A 33 5.59 -15.99 13.85
CA ALA A 33 4.31 -15.38 14.16
C ALA A 33 4.32 -13.87 13.91
N THR A 34 5.36 -13.16 14.34
CA THR A 34 5.48 -11.70 14.11
C THR A 34 5.62 -11.36 12.63
N ASN A 35 6.36 -12.16 11.86
CA ASN A 35 6.47 -11.98 10.41
C ASN A 35 5.16 -12.32 9.68
N ALA A 36 4.45 -13.36 10.12
CA ALA A 36 3.13 -13.71 9.57
C ALA A 36 2.09 -12.60 9.85
N VAL A 37 2.05 -12.06 11.07
CA VAL A 37 1.16 -10.94 11.43
C VAL A 37 1.47 -9.70 10.60
N LYS A 38 2.75 -9.34 10.43
CA LYS A 38 3.16 -8.23 9.54
C LYS A 38 2.71 -8.44 8.10
N SER A 39 2.83 -9.66 7.59
CA SER A 39 2.41 -10.03 6.24
C SER A 39 0.90 -9.90 6.06
N ILE A 40 0.10 -10.41 7.00
CA ILE A 40 -1.37 -10.32 6.96
C ILE A 40 -1.83 -8.85 7.02
N ILE A 41 -1.25 -8.05 7.92
CA ILE A 41 -1.55 -6.61 8.01
C ILE A 41 -1.19 -5.91 6.70
N GLY A 42 -0.02 -6.22 6.13
CA GLY A 42 0.41 -5.69 4.84
C GLY A 42 -0.56 -6.03 3.70
N LEU A 43 -1.07 -7.26 3.67
CA LEU A 43 -2.06 -7.72 2.67
C LEU A 43 -3.37 -6.93 2.79
N ILE A 44 -3.88 -6.76 4.02
CA ILE A 44 -5.13 -6.02 4.27
C ILE A 44 -4.97 -4.56 3.84
N ILE A 45 -3.88 -3.91 4.23
CA ILE A 45 -3.59 -2.52 3.84
C ILE A 45 -3.48 -2.40 2.33
N THR A 46 -2.80 -3.35 1.66
CA THR A 46 -2.66 -3.35 0.20
C THR A 46 -4.02 -3.47 -0.49
N PHE A 47 -4.91 -4.32 0.02
CA PHE A 47 -6.26 -4.48 -0.54
C PHE A 47 -7.09 -3.20 -0.39
N ILE A 48 -7.02 -2.54 0.76
CA ILE A 48 -7.68 -1.25 1.00
C ILE A 48 -7.12 -0.18 0.04
N ILE A 49 -5.80 -0.11 -0.11
CA ILE A 49 -5.14 0.81 -1.02
C ILE A 49 -5.56 0.56 -2.47
N LEU A 50 -5.78 -0.70 -2.88
CA LEU A 50 -6.23 -1.07 -4.22
C LEU A 50 -7.68 -0.66 -4.50
N ALA A 51 -8.54 -0.64 -3.48
CA ALA A 51 -9.93 -0.22 -3.64
C ALA A 51 -10.05 1.24 -4.08
N ILE A 52 -9.13 2.11 -3.62
CA ILE A 52 -9.12 3.54 -3.94
C ILE A 52 -8.97 3.80 -5.46
N PRO A 53 -7.91 3.36 -6.16
CA PRO A 53 -7.75 3.63 -7.59
C PRO A 53 -8.80 2.91 -8.44
N ILE A 54 -9.35 1.77 -7.98
CA ILE A 54 -10.50 1.14 -8.64
C ILE A 54 -11.72 2.06 -8.56
N SER A 55 -12.02 2.60 -7.37
CA SER A 55 -13.15 3.51 -7.19
C SER A 55 -13.00 4.79 -8.03
N MET A 56 -11.79 5.35 -8.14
CA MET A 56 -11.50 6.48 -9.04
C MET A 56 -11.81 6.15 -10.49
N LEU A 57 -11.36 4.97 -10.95
CA LEU A 57 -11.55 4.55 -12.33
C LEU A 57 -13.03 4.33 -12.63
N VAL A 58 -13.77 3.67 -11.73
CA VAL A 58 -15.21 3.45 -11.87
C VAL A 58 -15.98 4.78 -11.89
N ILE A 59 -15.73 5.67 -10.92
CA ILE A 59 -16.40 6.98 -10.86
C ILE A 59 -16.06 7.81 -12.10
N GLY A 60 -14.77 7.86 -12.47
CA GLY A 60 -14.31 8.60 -13.63
C GLY A 60 -14.96 8.11 -14.94
N VAL A 61 -15.09 6.79 -15.13
CA VAL A 61 -15.73 6.21 -16.31
C VAL A 61 -17.26 6.41 -16.29
N CYS A 62 -17.92 6.14 -15.16
CA CYS A 62 -19.38 6.28 -15.03
C CYS A 62 -19.84 7.73 -15.28
N TYR A 63 -19.05 8.70 -14.84
CA TYR A 63 -19.35 10.13 -14.99
C TYR A 63 -18.48 10.81 -16.05
N HIS A 64 -17.90 10.05 -16.98
CA HIS A 64 -17.05 10.59 -18.06
C HIS A 64 -17.82 11.55 -18.99
N HIS A 65 -19.13 11.34 -19.14
CA HIS A 65 -19.92 12.13 -20.08
C HIS A 65 -20.00 13.59 -19.61
N ARG A 66 -19.79 14.54 -20.54
CA ARG A 66 -19.81 15.99 -20.25
C ARG A 66 -21.09 16.47 -19.57
N ARG A 67 -22.18 15.71 -19.64
CA ARG A 67 -23.45 16.02 -18.98
C ARG A 67 -23.41 15.89 -17.46
N TYR A 68 -22.44 15.16 -16.91
CA TYR A 68 -22.30 14.98 -15.47
C TYR A 68 -21.48 16.08 -14.81
N CYS A 69 -20.54 16.70 -15.51
CA CYS A 69 -19.80 17.87 -15.01
C CYS A 69 -19.45 18.82 -16.17
N PRO A 70 -20.44 19.55 -16.72
CA PRO A 70 -20.21 20.52 -17.79
C PRO A 70 -19.32 21.70 -17.40
N ILE A 71 -19.32 22.09 -16.12
CA ILE A 71 -18.50 23.20 -15.61
C ILE A 71 -16.99 22.91 -15.76
N GLU A 72 -16.58 21.66 -15.52
CA GLU A 72 -15.19 21.23 -15.68
C GLU A 72 -15.16 19.73 -16.07
N PRO A 73 -15.25 19.41 -17.37
CA PRO A 73 -15.30 18.03 -17.85
C PRO A 73 -13.98 17.27 -17.64
N ARG A 74 -12.91 17.98 -17.27
CA ARG A 74 -11.58 17.41 -17.05
C ARG A 74 -11.48 16.67 -15.71
N LEU A 75 -12.39 16.89 -14.75
CA LEU A 75 -12.40 16.14 -13.47
C LEU A 75 -12.53 14.63 -13.70
N SER A 76 -13.41 14.20 -14.59
CA SER A 76 -13.57 12.77 -14.88
C SER A 76 -12.31 12.17 -15.50
N VAL A 77 -11.63 12.92 -16.37
CA VAL A 77 -10.35 12.51 -16.97
C VAL A 77 -9.24 12.45 -15.91
N PHE A 78 -9.21 13.41 -14.98
CA PHE A 78 -8.28 13.40 -13.86
C PHE A 78 -8.36 12.09 -13.07
N LEU A 79 -9.58 11.67 -12.69
CA LEU A 79 -9.84 10.43 -11.97
C LEU A 79 -9.42 9.18 -12.76
N ILE A 80 -9.72 9.12 -14.06
CA ILE A 80 -9.35 7.99 -14.92
C ILE A 80 -7.83 7.85 -15.01
N VAL A 81 -7.12 8.95 -15.29
CA VAL A 81 -5.66 8.95 -15.43
C VAL A 81 -5.02 8.62 -14.09
N PHE A 82 -5.46 9.26 -13.01
CA PHE A 82 -4.90 9.01 -11.68
C PHE A 82 -5.14 7.57 -11.22
N GLY A 83 -6.37 7.05 -11.41
CA GLY A 83 -6.71 5.66 -11.06
C GLY A 83 -5.94 4.63 -11.88
N SER A 84 -5.83 4.82 -13.20
CA SER A 84 -5.11 3.89 -14.09
C SER A 84 -3.60 3.90 -13.84
N VAL A 85 -2.98 5.07 -13.69
CA VAL A 85 -1.55 5.17 -13.39
C VAL A 85 -1.25 4.67 -11.97
N GLY A 86 -2.15 4.89 -11.01
CA GLY A 86 -2.05 4.32 -9.66
C GLY A 86 -2.10 2.79 -9.67
N LEU A 87 -3.00 2.18 -10.44
CA LEU A 87 -3.04 0.73 -10.63
C LEU A 87 -1.76 0.20 -11.28
N ALA A 88 -1.30 0.86 -12.35
CA ALA A 88 -0.06 0.50 -13.03
C ALA A 88 1.14 0.56 -12.07
N TYR A 89 1.21 1.58 -11.22
CA TYR A 89 2.25 1.72 -10.20
C TYR A 89 2.23 0.57 -9.17
N LEU A 90 1.05 0.14 -8.72
CA LEU A 90 0.91 -0.99 -7.80
C LEU A 90 1.38 -2.30 -8.45
N VAL A 91 0.98 -2.54 -9.70
CA VAL A 91 1.43 -3.71 -10.47
C VAL A 91 2.94 -3.68 -10.66
N LEU A 92 3.51 -2.51 -11.01
CA LEU A 92 4.95 -2.33 -11.18
C LEU A 92 5.72 -2.63 -9.89
N SER A 93 5.20 -2.15 -8.75
CA SER A 93 5.79 -2.38 -7.43
C SER A 93 5.76 -3.85 -7.05
N PHE A 94 4.68 -4.56 -7.36
CA PHE A 94 4.56 -5.99 -7.13
C PHE A 94 5.55 -6.78 -8.00
N ILE A 95 5.66 -6.45 -9.29
CA ILE A 95 6.64 -7.06 -10.20
C ILE A 95 8.07 -6.81 -9.71
N LEU A 96 8.39 -5.59 -9.30
CA LEU A 96 9.71 -5.25 -8.74
C LEU A 96 10.02 -6.10 -7.50
N SER A 97 9.05 -6.25 -6.59
CA SER A 97 9.21 -7.08 -5.40
C SER A 97 9.46 -8.55 -5.75
N LEU A 98 8.77 -9.10 -6.75
CA LEU A 98 8.99 -10.47 -7.21
C LEU A 98 10.39 -10.62 -7.84
N ILE A 99 10.80 -9.69 -8.69
CA ILE A 99 12.12 -9.72 -9.34
C ILE A 99 13.23 -9.69 -8.28
N ILE A 100 13.11 -8.83 -7.25
CA ILE A 100 14.09 -8.74 -6.16
C ILE A 100 14.13 -10.06 -5.36
N MET A 101 12.97 -10.66 -5.07
CA MET A 101 12.88 -11.95 -4.38
C MET A 101 13.59 -13.06 -5.17
N PHE A 102 13.33 -13.16 -6.48
CA PHE A 102 13.99 -14.13 -7.34
C PHE A 102 15.49 -13.86 -7.50
N ALA A 103 15.91 -12.59 -7.58
CA ALA A 103 17.32 -12.21 -7.65
C ALA A 103 18.08 -12.65 -6.39
N ASN A 104 17.49 -12.44 -5.21
CA ASN A 104 18.08 -12.85 -3.93
C ASN A 104 18.20 -14.38 -3.82
N TYR A 105 17.20 -15.11 -4.33
CA TYR A 105 17.24 -16.58 -4.33
C TYR A 105 18.29 -17.15 -5.29
N THR A 106 18.43 -16.55 -6.48
CA THR A 106 19.30 -17.06 -7.55
C THR A 106 20.72 -16.48 -7.56
N LYS A 107 21.02 -15.49 -6.69
CA LYS A 107 22.29 -14.71 -6.69
C LYS A 107 22.72 -14.24 -8.09
N SER A 108 21.75 -13.96 -8.97
CA SER A 108 22.01 -13.61 -10.36
C SER A 108 22.44 -12.14 -10.49
N LYS A 109 23.63 -11.90 -11.06
CA LYS A 109 24.15 -10.56 -11.33
C LYS A 109 23.45 -9.84 -12.50
N GLY A 110 22.77 -10.60 -13.37
CA GLY A 110 22.05 -10.04 -14.53
C GLY A 110 20.79 -9.26 -14.16
N THR A 111 20.26 -9.43 -12.95
CA THR A 111 19.02 -8.79 -12.51
C THR A 111 19.20 -7.32 -12.09
N PHE A 112 20.44 -6.85 -11.88
CA PHE A 112 20.74 -5.50 -11.43
C PHE A 112 20.30 -4.42 -12.45
N THR A 113 20.57 -4.66 -13.75
CA THR A 113 20.15 -3.74 -14.82
C THR A 113 18.63 -3.61 -14.89
N SER A 114 17.89 -4.71 -14.81
CA SER A 114 16.42 -4.70 -14.83
C SER A 114 15.83 -3.96 -13.63
N VAL A 115 16.44 -4.10 -12.44
CA VAL A 115 16.01 -3.38 -11.24
C VAL A 115 16.23 -1.87 -11.39
N ILE A 116 17.38 -1.44 -11.93
CA ILE A 116 17.66 -0.01 -12.17
C ILE A 116 16.67 0.58 -13.17
N VAL A 117 16.45 -0.09 -14.30
CA VAL A 117 15.51 0.38 -15.33
C VAL A 117 14.10 0.52 -14.74
N LEU A 118 13.65 -0.48 -13.98
CA LEU A 118 12.33 -0.46 -13.36
C LEU A 118 12.20 0.65 -12.29
N ALA A 119 13.26 0.90 -11.53
CA ALA A 119 13.32 2.00 -10.57
C ALA A 119 13.23 3.38 -11.26
N LEU A 120 13.90 3.56 -12.40
CA LEU A 120 13.80 4.79 -13.20
C LEU A 120 12.37 5.02 -13.72
N PHE A 121 11.72 3.98 -14.24
CA PHE A 121 10.30 4.07 -14.63
C PHE A 121 9.40 4.43 -13.45
N THR A 122 9.66 3.84 -12.29
CA THR A 122 8.92 4.15 -11.05
C THR A 122 9.06 5.62 -10.66
N LEU A 123 10.27 6.19 -10.77
CA LEU A 123 10.51 7.61 -10.51
C LEU A 123 9.79 8.53 -11.51
N LEU A 124 9.81 8.19 -12.80
CA LEU A 124 9.09 8.95 -13.84
C LEU A 124 7.58 8.96 -13.59
N ILE A 125 7.01 7.81 -13.23
CA ILE A 125 5.59 7.69 -12.87
C ILE A 125 5.28 8.57 -11.65
N GLN A 126 6.13 8.57 -10.62
CA GLN A 126 5.92 9.43 -9.45
C GLN A 126 5.95 10.91 -9.81
N LEU A 127 6.91 11.36 -10.62
CA LEU A 127 6.98 12.76 -11.08
C LEU A 127 5.73 13.15 -11.87
N PHE A 128 5.27 12.26 -12.76
CA PHE A 128 4.03 12.46 -13.49
C PHE A 128 2.83 12.56 -12.53
N LEU A 129 2.71 11.66 -11.55
CA LEU A 129 1.63 11.69 -10.56
C LEU A 129 1.62 12.98 -9.74
N ILE A 130 2.79 13.50 -9.35
CA ILE A 130 2.91 14.80 -8.66
C ILE A 130 2.35 15.92 -9.52
N ALA A 131 2.82 16.03 -10.76
CA ALA A 131 2.35 17.05 -11.69
C ALA A 131 0.83 16.93 -11.92
N TRP A 132 0.33 15.70 -12.07
CA TRP A 132 -1.08 15.43 -12.27
C TRP A 132 -1.94 15.82 -11.07
N ILE A 133 -1.46 15.59 -9.83
CA ILE A 133 -2.13 16.05 -8.60
C ILE A 133 -2.27 17.57 -8.59
N ILE A 134 -1.21 18.30 -8.93
CA ILE A 134 -1.26 19.77 -8.98
C ILE A 134 -2.34 20.23 -9.97
N VAL A 135 -2.38 19.61 -11.14
CA VAL A 135 -3.42 19.89 -12.15
C VAL A 135 -4.82 19.56 -11.62
N GLY A 136 -4.99 18.42 -10.94
CA GLY A 136 -6.25 18.05 -10.29
C GLY A 136 -6.70 19.05 -9.22
N CYS A 137 -5.76 19.57 -8.42
CA CYS A 137 -6.02 20.65 -7.47
C CYS A 137 -6.53 21.90 -8.20
N VAL A 138 -5.83 22.36 -9.23
CA VAL A 138 -6.24 23.55 -10.00
C VAL A 138 -7.66 23.37 -10.55
N TRP A 139 -7.96 22.24 -11.19
CA TRP A 139 -9.29 22.00 -11.75
C TRP A 139 -10.38 21.93 -10.67
N THR A 140 -10.14 21.25 -9.55
CA THR A 140 -11.15 21.05 -8.50
C THR A 140 -11.40 22.32 -7.69
N PHE A 141 -10.35 23.06 -7.34
CA PHE A 141 -10.47 24.28 -6.53
C PHE A 141 -10.89 25.50 -7.36
N SER A 142 -10.60 25.54 -8.67
CA SER A 142 -11.05 26.63 -9.56
C SER A 142 -12.58 26.77 -9.61
N ILE A 143 -13.31 25.67 -9.45
CA ILE A 143 -14.78 25.65 -9.50
C ILE A 143 -15.45 25.60 -8.13
N TYR A 144 -14.69 25.63 -7.03
CA TYR A 144 -15.21 25.43 -5.67
C TYR A 144 -16.33 26.42 -5.30
N ASN A 145 -16.20 27.70 -5.70
CA ASN A 145 -17.17 28.74 -5.38
C ASN A 145 -18.36 28.82 -6.34
N THR A 146 -18.29 28.14 -7.48
CA THR A 146 -19.25 28.33 -8.60
C THR A 146 -20.04 27.07 -8.92
N VAL A 147 -19.63 25.92 -8.40
CA VAL A 147 -20.27 24.63 -8.67
C VAL A 147 -21.66 24.53 -8.05
N GLN A 148 -22.62 24.06 -8.84
CA GLN A 148 -23.97 23.72 -8.40
C GLN A 148 -24.19 22.21 -8.52
N TYR A 149 -24.80 21.63 -7.49
CA TYR A 149 -25.09 20.19 -7.42
C TYR A 149 -26.56 19.86 -7.72
N THR A 150 -27.44 20.88 -7.68
CA THR A 150 -28.88 20.77 -7.86
C THR A 150 -29.32 21.22 -9.25
N ASP A 151 -30.40 20.63 -9.76
CA ASP A 151 -31.10 21.03 -10.99
C ASP A 151 -30.22 21.24 -12.24
N ARG A 152 -29.76 20.12 -12.80
CA ARG A 152 -29.06 20.06 -14.10
C ARG A 152 -29.76 20.85 -15.21
N HIS A 153 -31.09 20.91 -15.20
CA HIS A 153 -31.87 21.57 -16.26
C HIS A 153 -31.78 23.09 -16.24
N TYR A 154 -31.76 23.70 -15.06
CA TYR A 154 -31.73 25.16 -14.93
C TYR A 154 -30.28 25.69 -14.92
N TYR A 155 -29.36 24.98 -14.26
CA TYR A 155 -27.97 25.42 -14.06
C TYR A 155 -26.96 24.63 -14.88
N TRP A 156 -27.29 24.29 -16.13
CA TRP A 156 -26.46 23.41 -16.98
C TRP A 156 -24.98 23.82 -17.05
N ARG A 157 -24.64 25.11 -17.15
CA ARG A 157 -23.24 25.55 -17.32
C ARG A 157 -22.38 25.41 -16.07
N ILE A 158 -23.00 25.45 -14.89
CA ILE A 158 -22.31 25.44 -13.60
C ILE A 158 -22.57 24.15 -12.81
N TYR A 159 -23.34 23.21 -13.40
CA TYR A 159 -23.67 21.95 -12.78
C TYR A 159 -22.46 21.01 -12.72
N CYS A 160 -22.31 20.29 -11.62
CA CYS A 160 -21.46 19.11 -11.53
C CYS A 160 -22.09 18.08 -10.60
N ASN A 161 -21.99 16.80 -10.96
CA ASN A 161 -22.50 15.71 -10.14
C ASN A 161 -21.74 15.69 -8.79
N GLY A 162 -22.49 15.69 -7.70
CA GLY A 162 -21.93 15.73 -6.35
C GLY A 162 -20.97 14.58 -6.07
N ILE A 163 -21.27 13.34 -6.50
CA ILE A 163 -20.40 12.19 -6.25
C ILE A 163 -19.04 12.40 -6.90
N LEU A 164 -19.00 12.83 -8.17
CA LEU A 164 -17.76 13.10 -8.89
C LEU A 164 -16.94 14.20 -8.20
N TYR A 165 -17.59 15.32 -7.88
CA TYR A 165 -16.92 16.48 -7.29
C TYR A 165 -16.42 16.19 -5.87
N PHE A 166 -17.30 15.73 -4.97
CA PHE A 166 -16.94 15.46 -3.57
C PHE A 166 -15.89 14.37 -3.47
N PHE A 167 -15.98 13.31 -4.28
CA PHE A 167 -14.97 12.26 -4.28
C PHE A 167 -13.60 12.82 -4.69
N THR A 168 -13.53 13.60 -5.77
CA THR A 168 -12.28 14.23 -6.23
C THR A 168 -11.72 15.19 -5.17
N PHE A 169 -12.59 16.03 -4.60
CA PHE A 169 -12.22 17.00 -3.58
C PHE A 169 -11.67 16.35 -2.32
N VAL A 170 -12.41 15.40 -1.74
CA VAL A 170 -11.98 14.66 -0.53
C VAL A 170 -10.70 13.91 -0.80
N TYR A 171 -10.59 13.26 -1.97
CA TYR A 171 -9.39 12.55 -2.36
C TYR A 171 -8.15 13.46 -2.38
N LEU A 172 -8.27 14.64 -3.02
CA LEU A 172 -7.18 15.62 -3.10
C LEU A 172 -6.75 16.13 -1.72
N ILE A 173 -7.70 16.39 -0.83
CA ILE A 173 -7.38 16.80 0.55
C ILE A 173 -6.65 15.68 1.30
N VAL A 174 -7.16 14.45 1.23
CA VAL A 174 -6.54 13.29 1.91
C VAL A 174 -5.11 13.07 1.39
N ILE A 175 -4.90 13.06 0.08
CA ILE A 175 -3.56 12.82 -0.48
C ILE A 175 -2.59 13.96 -0.12
N MET A 176 -3.03 15.22 -0.12
CA MET A 176 -2.19 16.35 0.30
C MET A 176 -1.76 16.23 1.77
N VAL A 177 -2.69 15.90 2.67
CA VAL A 177 -2.40 15.68 4.09
C VAL A 177 -1.41 14.52 4.27
N LEU A 178 -1.64 13.41 3.58
CA LEU A 178 -0.73 12.25 3.63
C LEU A 178 0.67 12.60 3.14
N TRP A 179 0.79 13.34 2.03
CA TRP A 179 2.08 13.78 1.49
C TRP A 179 2.82 14.71 2.46
N PHE A 180 2.11 15.65 3.07
CA PHE A 180 2.67 16.55 4.07
C PHE A 180 3.19 15.77 5.30
N ILE A 181 2.40 14.83 5.83
CA ILE A 181 2.83 13.98 6.96
C ILE A 181 4.06 13.15 6.58
N GLN A 182 4.08 12.52 5.40
CA GLN A 182 5.22 11.73 4.93
C GLN A 182 6.49 12.56 4.82
N LEU A 183 6.38 13.79 4.30
CA LEU A 183 7.49 14.72 4.23
C LEU A 183 8.01 15.10 5.62
N LEU A 184 7.12 15.44 6.55
CA LEU A 184 7.49 15.78 7.93
C LEU A 184 8.21 14.63 8.63
N VAL A 185 7.70 13.40 8.52
CA VAL A 185 8.33 12.22 9.12
C VAL A 185 9.75 12.03 8.57
N ARG A 186 9.96 12.16 7.26
CA ARG A 186 11.29 12.05 6.64
C ARG A 186 12.25 13.13 7.13
N ILE A 187 11.76 14.37 7.26
CA ILE A 187 12.56 15.49 7.78
C ILE A 187 12.94 15.24 9.24
N ILE A 188 11.99 14.83 10.09
CA ILE A 188 12.26 14.53 11.50
C ILE A 188 13.28 13.39 11.63
N LEU A 189 13.13 12.31 10.85
CA LEU A 189 14.09 11.21 10.83
C LEU A 189 15.48 11.67 10.38
N ALA A 190 15.57 12.53 9.37
CA ALA A 190 16.85 13.09 8.91
C ALA A 190 17.53 13.92 10.00
N ILE A 191 16.77 14.75 10.75
CA ILE A 191 17.29 15.56 11.87
C ILE A 191 17.75 14.66 13.03
N ILE A 192 16.99 13.62 13.36
CA ILE A 192 17.38 12.66 14.41
C ILE A 192 18.66 11.91 14.00
N TYR A 193 18.75 11.52 12.73
CA TYR A 193 19.92 10.82 12.20
C TYR A 193 21.15 11.72 12.21
N SER A 194 21.03 12.98 11.77
CA SER A 194 22.16 13.93 11.78
C SER A 194 22.67 14.22 13.20
N ARG A 195 21.77 14.28 14.19
CA ARG A 195 22.17 14.47 15.59
C ARG A 195 22.88 13.25 16.18
N LYS A 196 22.61 12.05 15.67
CA LYS A 196 23.24 10.81 16.18
C LYS A 196 24.70 10.67 15.73
N GLU A 197 25.07 11.35 14.65
CA GLU A 197 26.45 11.33 14.12
C GLU A 197 27.38 12.34 14.82
N GLU A 198 26.84 13.25 15.64
CA GLU A 198 27.57 14.19 16.52
C GLU A 198 27.76 13.62 17.94
#